data_AF-A0A7C7P646-F1
#
_entry.id   AF-A0A7C7P646-F1
#
_cell.length_a   1.000
_cell.length_b   1.000
_cell.length_c   1.000
_cell.angle_alpha   90.00
_cell.angle_beta   90.00
_cell.angle_gamma   90.00
#
_symmetry.space_group_name_H-M   'P 1'
#
loop_
_entity.id
_entity.type
_entity.pdbx_description
1 polymer ?
#
loop_
_entity_poly.entity_id
_entity_poly.type
_entity_poly.pdbx_seq_one_letter_code
_entity_poly.pdbx_strand_id
1 'polypeptide(L)'
;LNNYKQSFAVGYNFMEDNILDQNKDLSRYSLNTLKHHFTSRLSTQLFKNITQNIVYKHAERTTGDSYNVWDASLEARLKQFTLTATASNIFNAEYIEAGFVPMPPSNVLFGLRYNFN
;
A
#
# COMPACT_ATOMS: atom_id res chain seq x y z
N LEU A 1 -21.02 16.84 8.35
CA LEU A 1 -20.31 15.53 8.27
C LEU A 1 -21.24 14.32 8.28
N ASN A 2 -22.43 14.37 8.90
CA ASN A 2 -23.29 13.20 9.18
C ASN A 2 -23.80 12.33 8.01
N ASN A 3 -23.50 12.64 6.75
CA ASN A 3 -24.07 11.90 5.60
C ASN A 3 -23.02 11.42 4.58
N TYR A 4 -21.74 11.51 4.90
CA TYR A 4 -20.69 11.02 4.01
C TYR A 4 -20.10 9.72 4.52
N LYS A 5 -19.74 8.82 3.59
CA LYS A 5 -19.20 7.52 3.94
C LYS A 5 -17.72 7.65 4.30
N GLN A 6 -17.35 7.12 5.46
CA GLN A 6 -15.98 6.84 5.82
C GLN A 6 -15.85 5.33 6.01
N SER A 7 -14.77 4.76 5.53
CA SER A 7 -14.41 3.36 5.75
C SER A 7 -12.96 3.30 6.19
N PHE A 8 -12.72 2.47 7.20
CA PHE A 8 -11.38 2.20 7.68
C PHE A 8 -11.22 0.68 7.71
N ALA A 9 -10.18 0.20 7.07
CA ALA A 9 -9.84 -1.22 7.00
C ALA A 9 -8.40 -1.41 7.44
N VAL A 10 -8.15 -2.48 8.18
CA VAL A 10 -6.83 -2.86 8.67
C VAL A 10 -6.61 -4.35 8.43
N GLY A 11 -5.37 -4.72 8.17
CA GLY A 11 -4.94 -6.10 7.99
C GLY A 11 -3.56 -6.29 8.60
N TYR A 12 -3.38 -7.41 9.28
CA TYR A 12 -2.10 -7.79 9.88
C TYR A 12 -1.85 -9.26 9.62
N ASN A 13 -0.62 -9.57 9.20
CA ASN A 13 -0.15 -10.93 9.00
C ASN A 13 1.17 -11.13 9.73
N PHE A 14 1.31 -12.29 10.36
CA PHE A 14 2.54 -12.76 10.97
C PHE A 14 2.97 -14.06 10.28
N MET A 15 4.23 -14.14 9.87
CA MET A 15 4.82 -15.32 9.27
C MET A 15 6.09 -15.70 10.02
N GLU A 16 6.18 -16.96 10.42
CA GLU A 16 7.36 -17.52 11.09
C GLU A 16 7.80 -18.75 10.32
N ASP A 17 9.02 -18.70 9.78
CA ASP A 17 9.59 -19.81 9.02
C ASP A 17 10.27 -20.80 9.96
N ASN A 18 9.81 -22.04 9.98
CA ASN A 18 10.47 -23.13 10.70
C ASN A 18 11.38 -23.94 9.77
N ILE A 19 12.67 -23.64 9.77
CA ILE A 19 13.65 -24.20 8.81
C ILE A 19 14.58 -25.24 9.48
N LEU A 20 14.19 -25.77 10.64
CA LEU A 20 15.04 -26.67 11.44
C LEU A 20 15.35 -28.02 10.75
N ASP A 21 14.56 -28.45 9.75
CA ASP A 21 14.71 -29.77 9.08
C ASP A 21 15.34 -29.74 7.67
N GLN A 22 15.68 -28.57 7.12
CA GLN A 22 16.36 -28.48 5.81
C GLN A 22 17.67 -27.70 5.93
N ASN A 23 18.77 -28.34 5.50
CA ASN A 23 20.15 -27.84 5.49
C ASN A 23 20.29 -26.31 5.62
N LYS A 24 20.83 -25.89 6.77
CA LYS A 24 21.06 -24.51 7.20
C LYS A 24 21.78 -23.64 6.14
N ASP A 25 22.55 -24.27 5.25
CA ASP A 25 23.32 -23.63 4.19
C ASP A 25 22.54 -23.39 2.88
N LEU A 26 21.47 -24.15 2.60
CA LEU A 26 20.54 -23.87 1.48
C LEU A 26 19.52 -22.79 1.86
N SER A 27 19.26 -22.63 3.16
CA SER A 27 18.26 -21.74 3.75
C SER A 27 18.66 -20.25 3.75
N ARG A 28 19.96 -19.94 3.77
CA ARG A 28 20.49 -18.57 3.84
C ARG A 28 20.07 -17.67 2.66
N TYR A 29 19.69 -18.26 1.52
CA TYR A 29 19.20 -17.54 0.34
C TYR A 29 17.66 -17.46 0.27
N SER A 30 16.93 -18.14 1.16
CA SER A 30 15.47 -18.26 1.15
C SER A 30 14.78 -17.37 2.21
N LEU A 31 15.54 -16.86 3.19
CA LEU A 31 15.08 -16.05 4.31
C LEU A 31 14.81 -14.57 3.94
N ASN A 32 13.98 -14.32 2.93
CA ASN A 32 13.53 -12.97 2.55
C ASN A 32 12.01 -12.79 2.77
N THR A 33 11.46 -13.54 3.72
CA THR A 33 10.04 -13.52 4.08
C THR A 33 9.71 -12.31 4.93
N LEU A 34 8.49 -11.79 4.72
CA LEU A 34 7.94 -10.71 5.55
C LEU A 34 7.36 -11.32 6.82
N LYS A 35 8.03 -11.11 7.94
CA LYS A 35 7.64 -11.61 9.26
C LYS A 35 6.43 -10.87 9.81
N HIS A 36 6.47 -9.54 9.80
CA HIS A 36 5.34 -8.71 10.20
C HIS A 36 4.88 -7.91 8.99
N HIS A 37 3.62 -8.05 8.59
CA HIS A 37 3.05 -7.30 7.49
C HIS A 37 1.74 -6.64 7.92
N PHE A 38 1.76 -5.33 8.07
CA PHE A 38 0.64 -4.51 8.46
C PHE A 38 0.20 -3.61 7.30
N THR A 39 -1.11 -3.60 7.03
CA THR A 39 -1.72 -2.71 6.05
C THR A 39 -2.92 -2.02 6.67
N SER A 40 -3.10 -0.76 6.33
CA SER A 40 -4.28 -0.01 6.70
C SER A 40 -4.72 0.87 5.54
N ARG A 41 -6.04 1.02 5.42
CA ARG A 41 -6.68 1.82 4.39
C ARG A 41 -7.75 2.68 5.02
N LEU A 42 -7.62 3.98 4.86
CA LEU A 42 -8.62 4.96 5.22
C LEU A 42 -9.21 5.54 3.94
N SER A 43 -10.50 5.31 3.71
CA SER A 43 -11.23 5.97 2.62
C SER A 43 -12.32 6.87 3.19
N THR A 44 -12.26 8.15 2.85
CA THR A 44 -13.18 9.16 3.35
C THR A 44 -13.80 9.91 2.18
N GLN A 45 -15.09 10.20 2.32
CA GLN A 45 -15.78 11.15 1.46
C GLN A 45 -15.99 12.42 2.28
N LEU A 46 -15.22 13.49 2.03
CA LEU A 46 -15.41 14.77 2.76
C LEU A 46 -16.49 15.64 2.12
N PHE A 47 -16.68 15.49 0.80
CA PHE A 47 -17.70 16.19 0.02
C PHE A 47 -18.46 15.19 -0.85
N LYS A 48 -19.69 15.50 -1.29
CA LYS A 48 -20.50 14.60 -2.15
C LYS A 48 -19.73 14.07 -3.36
N ASN A 49 -18.80 14.85 -3.87
CA ASN A 49 -18.13 14.61 -5.14
C ASN A 49 -16.65 14.28 -4.97
N ILE A 50 -16.10 14.28 -3.76
CA ILE A 50 -14.67 14.10 -3.51
C ILE A 50 -14.47 12.93 -2.54
N THR A 51 -13.75 11.93 -3.02
CA THR A 51 -13.32 10.78 -2.22
C THR A 51 -11.80 10.81 -2.08
N GLN A 52 -11.34 10.66 -0.85
CA GLN A 52 -9.94 10.53 -0.49
C GLN A 52 -9.69 9.10 -0.05
N ASN A 53 -8.49 8.61 -0.33
CA ASN A 53 -8.06 7.31 0.11
C ASN A 53 -6.58 7.36 0.48
N ILE A 54 -6.26 6.89 1.67
CA ILE A 54 -4.89 6.82 2.19
C ILE A 54 -4.64 5.36 2.52
N VAL A 55 -3.54 4.82 2.01
CA VAL A 55 -3.08 3.46 2.29
C VAL A 55 -1.73 3.58 2.97
N TYR A 56 -1.60 2.91 4.11
CA TYR A 56 -0.33 2.76 4.81
C TYR A 56 0.02 1.28 4.90
N LYS A 57 1.27 0.97 4.59
CA LYS A 57 1.84 -0.37 4.64
C LYS A 57 3.13 -0.33 5.43
N HIS A 58 3.21 -1.19 6.44
CA HIS A 58 4.43 -1.47 7.16
C HIS A 58 4.78 -2.94 6.98
N ALA A 59 6.03 -3.22 6.66
CA ALA A 59 6.49 -4.60 6.64
C ALA A 59 7.88 -4.71 7.25
N GLU A 60 8.11 -5.80 7.96
CA GLU A 60 9.38 -6.18 8.57
C GLU A 60 9.75 -7.59 8.13
N ARG A 61 11.01 -7.77 7.78
CA ARG A 61 11.58 -9.06 7.38
C ARG A 61 12.09 -9.86 8.55
N THR A 62 12.21 -11.16 8.35
CA THR A 62 12.90 -12.06 9.29
C THR A 62 14.38 -11.67 9.49
N THR A 63 15.00 -10.97 8.54
CA THR A 63 16.35 -10.40 8.64
C THR A 63 16.43 -9.15 9.53
N GLY A 64 15.30 -8.54 9.90
CA GLY A 64 15.21 -7.31 10.68
C GLY A 64 15.02 -6.04 9.84
N ASP A 65 15.12 -6.12 8.52
CA ASP A 65 14.87 -4.96 7.64
C ASP A 65 13.38 -4.61 7.64
N SER A 66 13.03 -3.35 7.86
CA SER A 66 11.65 -2.88 7.82
C SER A 66 11.48 -1.66 6.92
N TYR A 67 10.27 -1.48 6.40
CA TYR A 67 9.94 -0.33 5.58
C TYR A 67 8.50 0.13 5.81
N ASN A 68 8.26 1.39 5.47
CA ASN A 68 6.98 2.07 5.61
C ASN A 68 6.65 2.75 4.30
N VAL A 69 5.49 2.45 3.73
CA VAL A 69 5.03 3.04 2.46
C VAL A 69 3.67 3.66 2.66
N TRP A 70 3.51 4.83 2.08
CA TRP A 70 2.29 5.62 2.13
C TRP A 70 1.85 5.95 0.71
N ASP A 71 0.62 5.60 0.39
CA ASP A 71 -0.03 5.94 -0.87
C ASP A 71 -1.25 6.79 -0.57
N ALA A 72 -1.49 7.79 -1.40
CA ALA A 72 -2.63 8.68 -1.29
C ALA A 72 -3.32 8.79 -2.65
N SER A 73 -4.66 8.73 -2.67
CA SER A 73 -5.43 9.01 -3.87
C SER A 73 -6.63 9.90 -3.58
N LEU A 74 -6.95 10.70 -4.59
CA LEU A 74 -8.06 11.64 -4.60
C LEU A 74 -8.87 11.39 -5.88
N GLU A 75 -10.16 11.14 -5.71
CA GLU A 75 -11.12 11.04 -6.80
C GLU A 75 -12.14 12.18 -6.69
N ALA A 76 -12.27 12.98 -7.75
CA ALA A 76 -13.29 14.01 -7.89
C ALA A 76 -14.27 13.63 -9.01
N ARG A 77 -15.53 13.39 -8.65
CA ARG A 77 -16.60 12.98 -9.56
C ARG A 77 -17.48 14.18 -9.94
N LEU A 78 -17.45 14.55 -11.21
CA LEU A 78 -18.15 15.67 -11.80
C LEU A 78 -19.16 15.19 -12.84
N LYS A 79 -20.43 14.93 -12.49
CA LYS A 79 -21.46 14.42 -13.42
C LYS A 79 -20.93 13.30 -14.35
N GLN A 80 -20.52 13.62 -15.57
CA GLN A 80 -20.00 12.71 -16.59
C GLN A 80 -18.47 12.49 -16.54
N PHE A 81 -17.72 13.31 -15.82
CA PHE A 81 -16.26 13.22 -15.69
C PHE A 81 -15.87 12.73 -14.31
N THR A 82 -14.78 11.98 -14.22
CA THR A 82 -14.10 11.65 -12.97
C THR A 82 -12.62 11.95 -13.12
N LEU A 83 -12.12 12.82 -12.26
CA LEU A 83 -10.70 13.17 -12.16
C LEU A 83 -10.10 12.34 -11.02
N THR A 84 -8.94 11.75 -11.27
CA THR A 84 -8.20 11.00 -10.26
C THR A 84 -6.78 11.50 -10.18
N ALA A 85 -6.28 11.70 -8.96
CA ALA A 85 -4.87 11.92 -8.69
C ALA A 85 -4.42 10.87 -7.67
N THR A 86 -3.41 10.08 -8.00
CA THR A 86 -2.84 9.06 -7.11
C THR A 86 -1.36 9.33 -6.95
N ALA A 87 -0.90 9.47 -5.72
CA ALA A 87 0.49 9.56 -5.37
C ALA A 87 0.89 8.27 -4.66
N SER A 88 1.81 7.51 -5.25
CA SER A 88 2.33 6.27 -4.66
C SER A 88 3.69 6.54 -4.03
N ASN A 89 3.97 5.92 -2.89
CA ASN A 89 5.21 6.08 -2.13
C ASN A 89 5.53 7.56 -1.85
N ILE A 90 4.60 8.29 -1.23
CA ILE A 90 4.65 9.76 -1.10
C ILE A 90 5.88 10.29 -0.34
N PHE A 91 6.44 9.48 0.55
CA PHE A 91 7.66 9.80 1.31
C PHE A 91 8.95 9.29 0.67
N ASN A 92 8.85 8.78 -0.57
CA ASN A 92 9.98 8.28 -1.35
C ASN A 92 10.84 7.26 -0.59
N ALA A 93 10.19 6.29 0.07
CA ALA A 93 10.89 5.21 0.74
C ALA A 93 11.56 4.31 -0.30
N GLU A 94 12.83 3.98 -0.09
CA GLU A 94 13.53 2.98 -0.86
C GLU A 94 13.33 1.63 -0.20
N TYR A 95 12.68 0.71 -0.91
CA TYR A 95 12.37 -0.61 -0.38
C TYR A 95 12.31 -1.64 -1.49
N ILE A 96 12.47 -2.89 -1.09
CA ILE A 96 12.27 -4.08 -1.91
C ILE A 96 11.03 -4.76 -1.33
N GLU A 97 10.12 -5.27 -2.16
CA GLU A 97 9.03 -6.13 -1.66
C GLU A 97 9.44 -7.60 -1.67
N ALA A 98 9.83 -8.09 -2.85
CA ALA A 98 10.18 -9.48 -3.07
C ALA A 98 11.47 -9.60 -3.88
N GLY A 99 12.27 -10.61 -3.55
CA GLY A 99 13.56 -10.85 -4.20
C GLY A 99 14.53 -9.70 -3.96
N PHE A 100 15.01 -9.09 -5.05
CA PHE A 100 16.07 -8.06 -5.03
C PHE A 100 15.73 -6.84 -5.88
N VAL A 101 14.48 -6.71 -6.31
CA VAL A 101 14.05 -5.62 -7.19
C VAL A 101 13.59 -4.43 -6.35
N PRO A 102 14.26 -3.26 -6.45
CA PRO A 102 13.80 -2.07 -5.76
C PRO A 102 12.46 -1.62 -6.36
N MET A 103 11.53 -1.26 -5.48
CA MET A 103 10.24 -0.73 -5.89
C MET A 103 10.39 0.67 -6.46
N PRO A 104 9.46 1.10 -7.35
CA PRO A 104 9.51 2.42 -7.93
C PRO A 104 9.58 3.53 -6.85
N PRO A 105 10.36 4.60 -7.10
CA PRO A 105 10.34 5.81 -6.29
C PRO A 105 8.95 6.47 -6.26
N SER A 106 8.84 7.54 -5.48
CA SER A 106 7.64 8.37 -5.41
C SER A 106 7.16 8.75 -6.81
N ASN A 107 5.89 8.49 -7.09
CA ASN A 107 5.28 8.78 -8.38
C ASN A 107 3.86 9.32 -8.21
N VAL A 108 3.44 10.10 -9.20
CA VAL A 108 2.10 10.68 -9.23
C VAL A 108 1.46 10.37 -10.58
N LEU A 109 0.24 9.84 -10.52
CA LEU A 109 -0.59 9.53 -11.68
C LEU A 109 -1.84 10.42 -11.66
N PHE A 110 -2.06 11.13 -12.75
CA PHE A 110 -3.31 11.83 -13.01
C PHE A 110 -4.13 11.07 -14.04
N GLY A 111 -5.43 10.99 -13.82
CA GLY A 111 -6.38 10.29 -14.69
C GLY A 111 -7.64 11.12 -14.90
N LEU A 112 -8.16 11.03 -16.12
CA LEU A 112 -9.47 11.55 -16.49
C LEU A 112 -10.28 10.40 -17.06
N ARG A 113 -11.47 10.17 -16.50
CA ARG A 113 -12.43 9.19 -16.99
C ARG A 113 -13.71 9.92 -17.38
N TYR A 114 -14.17 9.70 -18.61
CA TYR A 114 -15.46 10.17 -19.09
C TYR A 114 -16.45 9.01 -19.12
N ASN A 115 -17.68 9.25 -18.68
CA ASN A 115 -18.77 8.29 -18.69
C ASN A 115 -19.88 8.78 -19.63
N PHE A 116 -20.28 7.94 -20.58
CA PHE A 116 -21.24 8.26 -21.64
C PHE A 116 -22.72 8.11 -21.21
N ASN A 117 -22.96 7.58 -20.01
CA ASN A 117 -24.31 7.35 -19.46
C ASN A 117 -24.95 8.61 -18.89
#